data_AF-A0A644YKF7-F1
#
_entry.id   AF-A0A644YKF7-F1
#
_cell.length_a   1.000
_cell.length_b   1.000
_cell.length_c   1.000
_cell.angle_alpha   90.00
_cell.angle_beta   90.00
_cell.angle_gamma   90.00
#
_symmetry.space_group_name_H-M   'P 1'
#
loop_
_entity.id
_entity.type
_entity.pdbx_description
1 polymer ?
#
loop_
_entity_poly.entity_id
_entity_poly.type
_entity_poly.pdbx_seq_one_letter_code
_entity_poly.pdbx_strand_id
1 'polypeptide(L)'
;MNWLCNNLFWLVPSICSIVFAIATFCMIAAQHKWQKNAKLRDQAFMEEQRKLQTTQLCIELYDARLHVYDGFTKFFNYIIGEGRKDNALAFEFHQLTRGKQFLFGSDINEYAKKVFTDLNKLIRAASLLKGSEAKGDQQKFEKLINEETQLVDNLTAYRQQLDDVFSPYLDFSGFTIQKQ
;
A
#
# COMPACT_ATOMS: atom_id res chain seq x y z
N MET A 1 65.53 -5.28 -62.07
CA MET A 1 64.81 -5.66 -60.84
C MET A 1 64.74 -4.55 -59.76
N ASN A 2 65.66 -3.56 -59.73
CA ASN A 2 65.64 -2.50 -58.69
C ASN A 2 64.45 -1.52 -58.73
N TRP A 3 63.80 -1.32 -59.88
CA TRP A 3 62.70 -0.35 -60.00
C TRP A 3 61.41 -0.81 -59.28
N LEU A 4 61.08 -2.11 -59.35
CA LEU A 4 59.92 -2.67 -58.64
C LEU A 4 60.10 -2.61 -57.13
N CYS A 5 61.29 -2.93 -56.61
CA CYS A 5 61.58 -2.86 -55.17
C CYS A 5 61.53 -1.42 -54.62
N ASN A 6 62.05 -0.43 -55.37
CA ASN A 6 61.99 0.97 -54.95
C ASN A 6 60.57 1.55 -54.96
N ASN A 7 59.72 1.15 -55.91
CA ASN A 7 58.32 1.57 -55.95
C ASN A 7 57.45 0.82 -54.90
N LEU A 8 57.76 -0.45 -54.60
CA LEU A 8 57.05 -1.20 -53.56
C LEU A 8 57.22 -0.55 -52.18
N PHE A 9 58.43 -0.05 -51.89
CA PHE A 9 58.74 0.56 -50.58
C PHE A 9 57.91 1.81 -50.29
N TRP A 10 57.55 2.58 -51.33
CA TRP A 10 56.67 3.75 -51.18
C TRP A 10 55.18 3.39 -51.12
N LEU A 11 54.77 2.27 -51.72
CA LEU A 11 53.38 1.80 -51.74
C LEU A 11 52.94 1.12 -50.44
N VAL A 12 53.87 0.41 -49.78
CA VAL A 12 53.58 -0.35 -48.54
C VAL A 12 53.01 0.54 -47.42
N PRO A 13 53.59 1.72 -47.09
CA PRO A 13 53.02 2.61 -46.08
C PRO A 13 51.58 3.03 -46.40
N SER A 14 51.28 3.36 -47.67
CA SER A 14 49.93 3.77 -48.08
C SER A 14 48.92 2.64 -47.94
N ILE A 15 49.28 1.41 -48.31
CA ILE A 15 48.42 0.24 -48.13
C ILE A 15 48.18 -0.04 -46.64
N CYS A 16 49.22 0.01 -45.81
CA CYS A 16 49.10 -0.16 -44.36
C CYS A 16 48.20 0.91 -43.72
N SER A 17 48.31 2.18 -44.12
CA SER A 17 47.44 3.25 -43.62
C SER A 17 45.97 3.03 -44.01
N ILE A 18 45.69 2.54 -45.22
CA ILE A 18 44.33 2.22 -45.66
C ILE A 18 43.73 1.09 -44.83
N VAL A 19 44.48 -0.01 -44.63
CA VAL A 19 44.03 -1.15 -43.82
C VAL A 19 43.77 -0.72 -42.37
N PHE A 20 44.66 0.10 -41.80
CA PHE A 20 44.49 0.63 -40.45
C PHE A 20 43.24 1.52 -40.33
N ALA A 21 42.99 2.40 -41.30
CA ALA A 21 41.81 3.26 -41.32
C ALA A 21 40.50 2.45 -41.41
N ILE A 22 40.47 1.38 -42.20
CA ILE A 22 39.31 0.48 -42.27
C ILE A 22 39.10 -0.24 -40.93
N ALA A 23 40.18 -0.73 -40.32
CA ALA A 23 40.11 -1.42 -39.03
C ALA A 23 39.61 -0.49 -37.90
N THR A 24 40.10 0.75 -37.82
CA THR A 24 39.63 1.72 -36.83
C THR A 24 38.17 2.11 -37.05
N PHE A 25 37.74 2.30 -38.30
CA PHE A 25 36.34 2.57 -38.61
C PHE A 25 35.42 1.42 -38.17
N CYS A 26 35.80 0.17 -38.47
CA CYS A 26 35.07 -1.02 -38.02
C CYS A 26 35.00 -1.12 -36.49
N MET A 27 36.10 -0.81 -35.79
CA MET A 27 36.14 -0.81 -34.33
C MET A 27 35.22 0.26 -33.74
N ILE A 28 35.23 1.49 -34.27
CA ILE A 28 34.35 2.58 -33.85
C ILE A 28 32.87 2.22 -34.09
N ALA A 29 32.55 1.64 -35.26
CA ALA A 29 31.20 1.20 -35.57
C ALA A 29 30.73 0.08 -34.62
N ALA A 30 31.60 -0.89 -34.31
CA ALA A 30 31.32 -1.94 -33.35
C ALA A 30 31.12 -1.40 -31.93
N GLN A 31 31.97 -0.46 -31.49
CA GLN A 31 31.86 0.20 -30.19
C GLN A 31 30.55 1.00 -30.08
N HIS A 32 30.19 1.76 -31.12
CA HIS A 32 28.94 2.51 -31.15
C HIS A 32 27.71 1.58 -31.12
N LYS A 33 27.73 0.48 -31.88
CA LYS A 33 26.66 -0.54 -31.86
C LYS A 33 26.55 -1.19 -30.48
N TRP A 34 27.67 -1.52 -29.85
CA TRP A 34 27.70 -2.09 -28.50
C TRP A 34 27.14 -1.12 -27.47
N GLN A 35 27.51 0.17 -27.53
CA GLN A 35 26.96 1.20 -26.65
C GLN A 35 25.46 1.38 -26.82
N LYS A 36 24.95 1.35 -28.06
CA LYS A 36 23.50 1.42 -28.33
C LYS A 36 22.78 0.23 -27.71
N ASN A 37 23.29 -0.99 -27.88
CA ASN A 37 22.71 -2.20 -27.30
C ASN A 37 22.81 -2.23 -25.77
N ALA A 38 23.85 -1.66 -25.17
CA ALA A 38 23.96 -1.50 -23.72
C ALA A 38 22.84 -0.59 -23.19
N LYS A 39 22.66 0.60 -23.79
CA LYS A 39 21.58 1.53 -23.41
C LYS A 39 20.18 0.92 -23.53
N LEU A 40 19.93 0.13 -24.57
CA LEU A 40 18.64 -0.55 -24.75
C LEU A 40 18.38 -1.59 -23.65
N ARG A 41 19.42 -2.34 -23.24
CA ARG A 41 19.32 -3.29 -22.13
C ARG A 41 19.07 -2.58 -20.81
N ASP A 42 19.76 -1.47 -20.57
CA ASP A 42 19.57 -0.66 -19.35
C ASP A 42 18.14 -0.08 -19.29
N GLN A 43 17.61 0.40 -20.42
CA GLN A 43 16.24 0.88 -20.50
C GLN A 43 15.21 -0.21 -20.21
N ALA A 44 15.36 -1.39 -20.83
CA ALA A 44 14.47 -2.52 -20.59
C ALA A 44 14.49 -2.98 -19.12
N PHE A 45 15.70 -3.04 -18.52
CA PHE A 45 15.87 -3.37 -17.12
C PHE A 45 15.20 -2.34 -16.19
N MET A 46 15.35 -1.05 -16.47
CA MET A 46 14.71 0.02 -15.69
C MET A 46 13.18 -0.02 -15.80
N GLU A 47 12.63 -0.36 -16.96
CA GLU A 47 11.19 -0.55 -17.14
C GLU A 47 10.67 -1.74 -16.32
N GLU A 48 11.40 -2.86 -16.31
CA GLU A 48 11.08 -4.03 -15.51
C GLU A 48 11.14 -3.71 -14.01
N GLN A 49 12.19 -3.03 -13.54
CA GLN A 49 12.28 -2.58 -12.15
C GLN A 49 11.12 -1.67 -11.76
N ARG A 50 10.73 -0.72 -12.61
CA ARG A 50 9.58 0.16 -12.35
C ARG A 50 8.28 -0.63 -12.22
N LYS A 51 8.06 -1.62 -13.09
CA LYS A 51 6.88 -2.50 -13.04
C LYS A 51 6.85 -3.31 -11.75
N LEU A 52 7.98 -3.89 -11.35
CA LEU A 52 8.12 -4.62 -10.09
C LEU A 52 7.86 -3.72 -8.87
N GLN A 53 8.46 -2.52 -8.83
CA GLN A 53 8.24 -1.56 -7.74
C GLN A 53 6.78 -1.12 -7.64
N THR A 54 6.12 -0.90 -8.78
CA THR A 54 4.70 -0.53 -8.81
C THR A 54 3.84 -1.69 -8.29
N THR A 55 4.13 -2.91 -8.73
CA THR A 55 3.41 -4.12 -8.27
C THR A 55 3.59 -4.33 -6.77
N GLN A 56 4.83 -4.19 -6.28
CA GLN A 56 5.16 -4.30 -4.86
C GLN A 56 4.42 -3.25 -4.03
N LEU A 57 4.44 -1.98 -4.46
CA LEU A 57 3.71 -0.91 -3.79
C LEU A 57 2.21 -1.21 -3.71
N CYS A 58 1.63 -1.75 -4.78
CA CYS A 58 0.22 -2.10 -4.80
C CYS A 58 -0.13 -3.23 -3.82
N ILE A 59 0.72 -4.26 -3.72
CA ILE A 59 0.58 -5.34 -2.73
C ILE A 59 0.67 -4.77 -1.32
N GLU A 60 1.68 -3.93 -1.03
CA GLU A 60 1.84 -3.31 0.29
C GLU A 60 0.65 -2.43 0.69
N LEU A 61 0.11 -1.66 -0.26
CA LEU A 61 -1.09 -0.85 -0.02
C LEU A 61 -2.31 -1.72 0.26
N TYR A 62 -2.45 -2.84 -0.44
CA TYR A 62 -3.54 -3.78 -0.19
C TYR A 62 -3.42 -4.47 1.17
N ASP A 63 -2.24 -4.97 1.52
CA ASP A 63 -1.99 -5.59 2.82
C ASP A 63 -2.26 -4.59 3.96
N ALA A 64 -1.88 -3.33 3.78
CA ALA A 64 -2.20 -2.26 4.72
C ALA A 64 -3.72 -2.03 4.85
N ARG A 65 -4.48 -2.15 3.76
CA ARG A 65 -5.95 -2.05 3.80
C ARG A 65 -6.59 -3.23 4.51
N LEU A 66 -6.17 -4.45 4.19
CA LEU A 66 -6.63 -5.67 4.88
C LEU A 66 -6.35 -5.61 6.38
N HIS A 67 -5.15 -5.18 6.76
CA HIS A 67 -4.79 -5.06 8.18
C HIS A 67 -5.73 -4.11 8.94
N VAL A 68 -6.16 -3.01 8.32
CA VAL A 68 -7.15 -2.10 8.93
C VAL A 68 -8.51 -2.80 9.02
N TYR A 69 -9.00 -3.43 7.96
CA TYR A 69 -10.26 -4.18 7.96
C TYR A 69 -10.29 -5.28 9.05
N ASP A 70 -9.23 -6.07 9.14
CA ASP A 70 -9.08 -7.10 10.17
C ASP A 70 -9.08 -6.50 11.57
N GLY A 71 -8.45 -5.33 11.73
CA GLY A 71 -8.47 -4.58 12.99
C GLY A 71 -9.88 -4.14 13.39
N PHE A 72 -10.70 -3.66 12.44
CA PHE A 72 -12.12 -3.37 12.70
C PHE A 72 -12.89 -4.63 13.09
N THR A 73 -12.69 -5.73 12.38
CA THR A 73 -13.36 -7.01 12.67
C THR A 73 -13.03 -7.52 14.07
N LYS A 74 -11.74 -7.50 14.44
CA LYS A 74 -11.29 -7.88 15.79
C LYS A 74 -11.87 -6.95 16.86
N PHE A 75 -11.84 -5.65 16.60
CA PHE A 75 -12.43 -4.65 17.50
C PHE A 75 -13.90 -4.91 17.79
N PHE A 76 -14.71 -5.16 16.75
CA PHE A 76 -16.12 -5.47 16.92
C PHE A 76 -16.34 -6.80 17.65
N ASN A 77 -15.52 -7.83 17.37
CA ASN A 77 -15.58 -9.09 18.11
C ASN A 77 -15.27 -8.90 19.59
N TYR A 78 -14.30 -8.05 19.95
CA TYR A 78 -14.01 -7.74 21.35
C TYR A 78 -15.15 -7.01 22.06
N ILE A 79 -15.81 -6.05 21.40
CA ILE A 79 -16.91 -5.31 22.03
C ILE A 79 -18.19 -6.14 22.07
N ILE A 80 -18.61 -6.68 20.94
CA ILE A 80 -19.92 -7.34 20.78
C ILE A 80 -19.85 -8.80 21.23
N GLY A 81 -18.79 -9.51 20.83
CA GLY A 81 -18.61 -10.93 21.15
C GLY A 81 -18.14 -11.15 22.59
N GLU A 82 -17.19 -10.36 23.08
CA GLU A 82 -16.60 -10.54 24.42
C GLU A 82 -17.12 -9.53 25.46
N GLY A 83 -17.86 -8.50 25.06
CA GLY A 83 -18.39 -7.49 25.98
C GLY A 83 -17.34 -6.54 26.55
N ARG A 84 -16.15 -6.45 25.94
CA ARG A 84 -15.07 -5.57 26.43
C ARG A 84 -15.40 -4.10 26.19
N LYS A 85 -15.39 -3.32 27.28
CA LYS A 85 -15.75 -1.89 27.29
C LYS A 85 -14.73 -1.12 28.12
N ASP A 86 -13.49 -1.05 27.63
CA ASP A 86 -12.39 -0.39 28.31
C ASP A 86 -11.70 0.67 27.43
N ASN A 87 -11.01 1.61 28.08
CA ASN A 87 -10.33 2.71 27.39
C ASN A 87 -9.13 2.23 26.55
N ALA A 88 -8.54 1.07 26.87
CA ALA A 88 -7.42 0.54 26.10
C ALA A 88 -7.89 0.13 24.70
N LEU A 89 -9.05 -0.52 24.60
CA LEU A 89 -9.67 -0.89 23.34
C LEU A 89 -10.04 0.34 22.49
N ALA A 90 -10.55 1.41 23.12
CA ALA A 90 -10.80 2.68 22.42
C ALA A 90 -9.50 3.30 21.87
N PHE A 91 -8.43 3.27 22.66
CA PHE A 91 -7.13 3.78 22.26
C PHE A 91 -6.52 2.96 21.10
N GLU A 92 -6.58 1.64 21.18
CA GLU A 92 -6.13 0.73 20.10
C GLU A 92 -6.89 1.00 18.80
N PHE A 93 -8.22 1.16 18.87
CA PHE A 93 -9.03 1.51 17.71
C PHE A 93 -8.67 2.88 17.12
N HIS A 94 -8.43 3.86 17.98
CA HIS A 94 -7.98 5.17 17.53
C HIS A 94 -6.62 5.09 16.82
N GLN A 95 -5.67 4.31 17.35
CA GLN A 95 -4.38 4.11 16.69
C GLN A 95 -4.51 3.40 15.34
N LEU A 96 -5.38 2.39 15.25
CA LEU A 96 -5.64 1.64 14.03
C LEU A 96 -6.15 2.56 12.91
N THR A 97 -7.02 3.51 13.26
CA THR A 97 -7.75 4.37 12.30
C THR A 97 -7.05 5.70 12.02
N ARG A 98 -6.17 6.17 12.93
CA ARG A 98 -5.46 7.44 12.80
C ARG A 98 -4.54 7.45 11.57
N GLY A 99 -4.70 8.46 10.72
CA GLY A 99 -3.84 8.68 9.56
C GLY A 99 -4.06 7.71 8.39
N LYS A 100 -5.11 6.87 8.43
CA LYS A 100 -5.42 5.92 7.35
C LYS A 100 -6.27 6.51 6.23
N GLN A 101 -6.55 7.82 6.26
CA GLN A 101 -7.28 8.53 5.20
C GLN A 101 -6.62 8.34 3.82
N PHE A 102 -5.29 8.22 3.76
CA PHE A 102 -4.60 7.95 2.50
C PHE A 102 -5.00 6.61 1.86
N LEU A 103 -5.29 5.59 2.67
CA LEU A 103 -5.59 4.24 2.18
C LEU A 103 -7.02 4.11 1.64
N PHE A 104 -7.96 4.86 2.21
CA PHE A 104 -9.40 4.67 2.03
C PHE A 104 -10.20 5.94 1.72
N GLY A 105 -9.59 7.11 1.66
CA GLY A 105 -10.30 8.39 1.51
C GLY A 105 -11.06 8.81 2.78
N SER A 106 -12.05 9.68 2.61
CA SER A 106 -12.87 10.25 3.69
C SER A 106 -13.81 9.25 4.34
N ASP A 107 -14.33 8.29 3.57
CA ASP A 107 -15.53 7.54 3.94
C ASP A 107 -15.26 6.63 5.14
N ILE A 108 -14.13 5.91 5.13
CA ILE A 108 -13.69 5.08 6.26
C ILE A 108 -13.32 5.93 7.48
N ASN A 109 -12.79 7.15 7.28
CA ASN A 109 -12.46 8.02 8.40
C ASN A 109 -13.73 8.54 9.09
N GLU A 110 -14.75 8.91 8.33
CA GLU A 110 -16.05 9.29 8.87
C GLU A 110 -16.74 8.13 9.58
N TYR A 111 -16.69 6.94 8.98
CA TYR A 111 -17.19 5.71 9.58
C TYR A 111 -16.47 5.39 10.89
N ALA A 112 -15.13 5.40 10.90
CA ALA A 112 -14.31 5.23 12.10
C ALA A 112 -14.67 6.24 13.20
N LYS A 113 -14.89 7.50 12.83
CA LYS A 113 -15.24 8.57 13.77
C LYS A 113 -16.61 8.32 14.42
N LYS A 114 -17.61 7.84 13.67
CA LYS A 114 -18.92 7.46 14.21
C LYS A 114 -18.77 6.30 15.21
N VAL A 115 -18.09 5.23 14.81
CA VAL A 115 -17.82 4.06 15.65
C VAL A 115 -17.10 4.46 16.94
N PHE A 116 -16.04 5.28 16.85
CA PHE A 116 -15.27 5.75 18.00
C PHE A 116 -16.11 6.63 18.93
N THR A 117 -16.98 7.48 18.38
CA THR A 117 -17.86 8.34 19.19
C THR A 117 -18.84 7.51 20.00
N ASP A 118 -19.49 6.52 19.39
CA ASP A 118 -20.46 5.67 20.08
C ASP A 118 -19.78 4.70 21.06
N LEU A 119 -18.56 4.22 20.76
CA LEU A 119 -17.75 3.48 21.72
C LEU A 119 -17.44 4.31 22.98
N ASN A 120 -17.01 5.56 22.84
CA ASN A 120 -16.70 6.39 24.01
C ASN A 120 -17.93 6.64 24.88
N LYS A 121 -19.11 6.83 24.27
CA LYS A 121 -20.38 6.90 25.00
C LYS A 121 -20.66 5.59 25.74
N LEU A 122 -20.43 4.44 25.09
CA LEU A 122 -20.67 3.12 25.67
C LEU A 122 -19.77 2.89 26.89
N ILE A 123 -18.47 3.19 26.78
CA ILE A 123 -17.52 3.07 27.89
C ILE A 123 -17.92 3.99 29.06
N ARG A 124 -18.34 5.22 28.76
CA ARG A 124 -18.84 6.15 29.78
C ARG A 124 -20.10 5.62 30.46
N ALA A 125 -21.10 5.17 29.72
CA ALA A 125 -22.34 4.60 30.27
C ALA A 125 -22.04 3.38 31.15
N ALA A 126 -21.20 2.46 30.68
CA ALA A 126 -20.77 1.29 31.44
C ALA A 126 -20.02 1.67 32.73
N SER A 127 -19.20 2.73 32.68
CA SER A 127 -18.48 3.23 33.86
C SER A 127 -19.42 3.84 34.89
N LEU A 128 -20.44 4.60 34.45
CA LEU A 128 -21.48 5.18 35.31
C LEU A 128 -22.38 4.12 35.93
N LEU A 129 -22.68 3.03 35.20
CA LEU A 129 -23.45 1.89 35.72
C LEU A 129 -22.67 1.10 36.79
N LYS A 130 -21.34 0.97 36.62
CA LYS A 130 -20.46 0.37 37.63
C LYS A 130 -20.28 1.27 38.85
N GLY A 131 -20.22 2.59 38.64
CA GLY A 131 -20.17 3.60 39.68
C GLY A 131 -21.48 3.65 40.49
N SER A 132 -21.39 3.91 41.79
CA SER A 132 -22.57 4.00 42.67
C SER A 132 -23.53 5.16 42.35
N GLU A 133 -23.20 6.02 41.37
CA GLU A 133 -23.95 7.22 40.98
C GLU A 133 -25.37 6.96 40.45
N ALA A 134 -25.72 5.70 40.15
CA ALA A 134 -27.05 5.30 39.72
C ALA A 134 -27.81 4.48 40.77
N LYS A 135 -27.16 4.03 41.86
CA LYS A 135 -27.77 3.10 42.84
C LYS A 135 -28.85 3.72 43.72
N GLY A 136 -29.07 5.04 43.65
CA GLY A 136 -30.12 5.75 44.39
C GLY A 136 -31.26 6.30 43.54
N ASP A 137 -31.11 6.33 42.21
CA ASP A 137 -32.08 6.93 41.28
C ASP A 137 -32.43 5.92 40.18
N GLN A 138 -33.51 5.17 40.40
CA GLN A 138 -33.95 4.11 39.52
C GLN A 138 -34.24 4.61 38.09
N GLN A 139 -34.78 5.83 37.94
CA GLN A 139 -35.04 6.40 36.62
C GLN A 139 -33.74 6.66 35.85
N LYS A 140 -32.72 7.21 36.53
CA LYS A 140 -31.39 7.42 35.94
C LYS A 140 -30.73 6.10 35.56
N PHE A 141 -30.87 5.07 36.37
CA PHE A 141 -30.33 3.73 36.10
C PHE A 141 -30.99 3.09 34.86
N GLU A 142 -32.32 3.09 34.78
CA GLU A 142 -33.06 2.57 33.63
C GLU A 142 -32.68 3.32 32.34
N LYS A 143 -32.52 4.65 32.41
CA LYS A 143 -32.07 5.46 31.27
C LYS A 143 -30.67 5.04 30.78
N LEU A 144 -29.73 4.78 31.69
CA LEU A 144 -28.38 4.37 31.34
C LEU A 144 -28.34 2.97 30.72
N ILE A 145 -29.18 2.04 31.18
CA ILE A 145 -29.32 0.70 30.56
C ILE A 145 -29.86 0.82 29.14
N ASN A 146 -30.90 1.64 28.94
CA ASN A 146 -31.47 1.85 27.61
C ASN A 146 -30.46 2.51 26.67
N GLU A 147 -29.69 3.49 27.16
CA GLU A 147 -28.61 4.12 26.39
C GLU A 147 -27.50 3.11 26.04
N GLU A 148 -27.07 2.28 27.00
CA GLU A 148 -26.09 1.22 26.76
C GLU A 148 -26.57 0.23 25.69
N THR A 149 -27.83 -0.20 25.78
CA THR A 149 -28.44 -1.14 24.83
C THR A 149 -28.47 -0.55 23.43
N GLN A 150 -28.94 0.70 23.30
CA GLN A 150 -28.98 1.40 22.01
C GLN A 150 -27.59 1.57 21.39
N LEU A 151 -26.56 1.83 22.21
CA LEU A 151 -25.18 1.95 21.73
C LEU A 151 -24.62 0.61 21.24
N VAL A 152 -24.95 -0.50 21.91
CA VAL A 152 -24.60 -1.84 21.45
C VAL A 152 -25.30 -2.19 20.14
N ASP A 153 -26.58 -1.83 20.00
CA ASP A 153 -27.33 -2.03 18.76
C ASP A 153 -26.71 -1.23 17.60
N ASN A 154 -26.34 0.04 17.84
CA ASN A 154 -25.65 0.86 16.85
C ASN A 154 -24.30 0.25 16.42
N LEU A 155 -23.49 -0.22 17.38
CA LEU A 155 -22.21 -0.89 17.08
C LEU A 155 -22.41 -2.20 16.31
N THR A 156 -23.49 -2.93 16.60
CA THR A 156 -23.88 -4.13 15.87
C THR A 156 -24.27 -3.81 14.44
N ALA A 157 -25.05 -2.73 14.23
CA ALA A 157 -25.40 -2.25 12.90
C ALA A 157 -24.16 -1.81 12.11
N TYR A 158 -23.22 -1.11 12.73
CA TYR A 158 -21.93 -0.80 12.09
C TYR A 158 -21.20 -2.09 11.71
N ARG A 159 -21.09 -3.09 12.60
CA ARG A 159 -20.44 -4.37 12.26
C ARG A 159 -21.06 -5.04 11.03
N GLN A 160 -22.39 -4.99 10.88
CA GLN A 160 -23.10 -5.54 9.71
C GLN A 160 -22.79 -4.78 8.42
N GLN A 161 -22.60 -3.46 8.50
CA GLN A 161 -22.25 -2.60 7.35
C GLN A 161 -20.76 -2.64 7.01
N LEU A 162 -19.92 -3.25 7.85
CA LEU A 162 -18.46 -3.20 7.70
C LEU A 162 -18.01 -3.70 6.32
N ASP A 163 -18.55 -4.84 5.90
CA ASP A 163 -18.15 -5.50 4.66
C ASP A 163 -18.54 -4.64 3.44
N ASP A 164 -19.74 -4.03 3.45
CA ASP A 164 -20.21 -3.13 2.40
C ASP A 164 -19.36 -1.85 2.31
N VAL A 165 -18.98 -1.30 3.46
CA VAL A 165 -18.19 -0.07 3.55
C VAL A 165 -16.74 -0.30 3.09
N PHE A 166 -16.17 -1.47 3.37
CA PHE A 166 -14.78 -1.81 2.97
C PHE A 166 -14.67 -2.48 1.60
N SER A 167 -15.72 -3.11 1.09
CA SER A 167 -15.72 -3.84 -0.18
C SER A 167 -15.10 -3.06 -1.35
N PRO A 168 -15.40 -1.76 -1.56
CA PRO A 168 -14.80 -0.99 -2.66
C PRO A 168 -13.27 -0.86 -2.60
N TYR A 169 -12.66 -1.05 -1.42
CA TYR A 169 -11.22 -0.90 -1.18
C TYR A 169 -10.49 -2.25 -1.12
N LEU A 170 -11.24 -3.34 -0.94
CA LEU A 170 -10.71 -4.70 -0.82
C LEU A 170 -10.85 -5.50 -2.12
N ASP A 171 -11.51 -4.97 -3.15
CA ASP A 171 -11.60 -5.65 -4.44
C ASP A 171 -10.27 -5.59 -5.20
N PHE A 172 -9.81 -6.77 -5.65
CA PHE A 172 -8.61 -6.97 -6.45
C PHE A 172 -8.89 -7.06 -7.96
N SER A 173 -10.15 -7.01 -8.38
CA SER A 173 -10.60 -7.27 -9.75
C SER A 173 -9.95 -6.36 -10.81
N GLY A 174 -9.47 -5.18 -10.42
CA GLY A 174 -8.76 -4.24 -11.30
C GLY A 174 -7.26 -4.51 -11.49
N PHE A 175 -6.67 -5.46 -10.77
CA PHE A 175 -5.23 -5.73 -10.80
C PHE A 175 -4.89 -6.87 -11.77
N THR A 176 -4.73 -6.55 -13.05
CA THR A 176 -4.04 -7.45 -13.98
C THR A 176 -2.53 -7.39 -13.75
N ILE A 177 -1.98 -8.40 -13.07
CA ILE A 177 -0.56 -8.71 -13.15
C ILE A 177 -0.29 -9.09 -14.60
N GLN A 178 0.41 -8.24 -15.36
CA GLN A 178 0.87 -8.62 -16.69
C GLN A 178 1.82 -9.81 -16.52
N LYS A 179 1.33 -11.02 -16.82
CA LYS A 179 2.18 -12.22 -16.89
C LYS A 179 3.24 -11.98 -17.95
N GLN A 180 4.50 -12.11 -17.53
CA GLN A 180 5.67 -12.21 -18.43
C GLN A 180 5.54 -13.44 -19.34
#